data_AF-A0A2V6K9K6-F1
#
_entry.id   AF-A0A2V6K9K6-F1
#
_cell.length_a   1.000
_cell.length_b   1.000
_cell.length_c   1.000
_cell.angle_alpha   90.00
_cell.angle_beta   90.00
_cell.angle_gamma   90.00
#
_symmetry.space_group_name_H-M   'P 1'
#
loop_
_entity.id
_entity.type
_entity.pdbx_description
1 polymer ?
#
loop_
_entity_poly.entity_id
_entity_poly.type
_entity_poly.pdbx_seq_one_letter_code
_entity_poly.pdbx_strand_id
1 'polypeptide(L)'
;MGDETVFIEEKSAGKALQLVSEVQQELAKALDSLGGNKHRGLQDQFPFYSASHINRAVEGYVLLRQQSRLDASRLLIRPTIEAAIKILAVRKQPELLYQIAYSERLEDQKLIRKATRSQRNGGEIALGQQRWDEFVKMYADHFPTHKRVDKKLSLRMAATVAGIEDYYDSAYRVYCQFTHAAFRAITGNLDDLYVHDNAAMGLCALTALEAVNLLGAAIPDVELLRARMVKLGIKPSD
;
A
#
# COMPACT_ATOMS: atom_id res chain seq x y z
N MET A 1 30.75 23.64 10.23
CA MET A 1 29.64 23.70 9.26
C MET A 1 28.91 22.36 9.06
N GLY A 2 29.34 21.23 9.66
CA GLY A 2 28.60 19.95 9.56
C GLY A 2 27.58 19.68 10.66
N ASP A 3 27.55 20.48 11.73
CA ASP A 3 26.77 20.19 12.95
C ASP A 3 25.34 20.81 12.88
N GLU A 4 25.22 22.02 12.32
CA GLU A 4 23.91 22.67 12.16
C GLU A 4 23.02 21.99 11.11
N THR A 5 23.61 21.48 10.02
CA THR A 5 22.86 20.78 8.95
C THR A 5 22.28 19.46 9.42
N VAL A 6 23.04 18.66 10.18
CA VAL A 6 22.57 17.40 10.77
C VAL A 6 21.45 17.67 11.78
N PHE A 7 21.58 18.71 12.60
CA PHE A 7 20.55 19.08 13.59
C PHE A 7 19.24 19.55 12.93
N ILE A 8 19.32 20.23 11.78
CA ILE A 8 18.15 20.67 11.01
C ILE A 8 17.46 19.47 10.34
N GLU A 9 18.22 18.53 9.78
CA GLU A 9 17.68 17.32 9.15
C GLU A 9 16.98 16.40 10.17
N GLU A 10 17.57 16.19 11.35
CA GLU A 10 16.96 15.39 12.41
C GLU A 10 15.65 16.01 12.93
N LYS A 11 15.63 17.33 13.13
CA LYS A 11 14.42 18.06 13.56
C LYS A 11 13.32 18.03 12.49
N SER A 12 13.69 18.04 11.22
CA SER A 12 12.77 17.89 10.08
C SER A 12 12.21 16.47 10.00
N ALA A 13 13.08 15.46 10.14
CA ALA A 13 12.70 14.05 10.14
C ALA A 13 11.76 13.69 11.30
N GLY A 14 11.98 14.25 12.49
CA GLY A 14 11.10 14.09 13.65
C GLY A 14 9.70 14.68 13.40
N LYS A 15 9.62 15.88 12.83
CA LYS A 15 8.34 16.50 12.43
C LYS A 15 7.61 15.70 11.35
N ALA A 16 8.35 15.14 10.39
CA ALA A 16 7.77 14.31 9.34
C ALA A 16 7.22 12.99 9.90
N LEU A 17 7.97 12.32 10.78
CA LEU A 17 7.50 11.10 11.45
C LEU A 17 6.26 11.37 12.31
N GLN A 18 6.23 12.50 13.03
CA GLN A 18 5.05 12.91 13.79
C GLN A 18 3.84 13.08 12.89
N LEU A 19 3.98 13.75 11.74
CA LEU A 19 2.88 13.91 10.79
C LEU A 19 2.40 12.56 10.24
N VAL A 20 3.32 11.62 9.93
CA VAL A 20 2.94 10.26 9.51
C VAL A 20 2.11 9.56 10.59
N SER A 21 2.51 9.68 11.86
CA SER A 21 1.76 9.13 12.99
C SER A 21 0.36 9.75 13.12
N GLU A 22 0.22 11.06 12.90
CA GLU A 22 -1.07 11.74 12.97
C GLU A 22 -2.00 11.29 11.83
N VAL A 23 -1.50 11.20 10.59
CA VAL A 23 -2.29 10.68 9.45
C VAL A 23 -2.70 9.23 9.68
N GLN A 24 -1.83 8.41 10.25
CA GLN A 24 -2.13 7.03 10.61
C GLN A 24 -3.27 6.95 11.64
N GLN A 25 -3.22 7.78 12.69
CA GLN A 25 -4.28 7.82 13.70
C GLN A 25 -5.62 8.27 13.12
N GLU A 26 -5.63 9.25 12.21
CA GLU A 26 -6.84 9.65 11.50
C GLU A 26 -7.37 8.55 10.58
N LEU A 27 -6.48 7.82 9.88
CA LEU A 27 -6.86 6.66 9.09
C LEU A 27 -7.48 5.55 9.94
N ALA A 28 -6.93 5.27 11.12
CA ALA A 28 -7.50 4.32 12.06
C ALA A 28 -8.93 4.71 12.47
N LYS A 29 -9.14 5.97 12.88
CA LYS A 29 -10.47 6.49 13.22
C LYS A 29 -11.45 6.41 12.05
N ALA A 30 -10.99 6.75 10.85
CA ALA A 30 -11.79 6.69 9.64
C ALA A 30 -12.24 5.25 9.34
N LEU A 31 -11.34 4.28 9.44
CA LEU A 31 -11.64 2.86 9.30
C LEU A 31 -12.64 2.36 10.36
N ASP A 32 -12.45 2.76 11.62
CA ASP A 32 -13.36 2.40 12.71
C ASP A 32 -14.77 2.97 12.50
N SER A 33 -14.88 4.19 11.95
CA SER A 33 -16.18 4.81 11.62
C SER A 33 -16.97 4.05 10.55
N LEU A 34 -16.28 3.31 9.67
CA LEU A 34 -16.89 2.45 8.66
C LEU A 34 -17.27 1.06 9.22
N GLY A 35 -16.70 0.65 10.36
CA GLY A 35 -16.84 -0.69 10.94
C GLY A 35 -18.27 -1.12 11.34
N GLY A 36 -19.24 -0.22 11.26
CA GLY A 36 -20.67 -0.50 11.44
C GLY A 36 -21.51 -0.48 10.15
N ASN A 37 -20.98 0.08 9.05
CA ASN A 37 -21.73 0.29 7.81
C ASN A 37 -21.46 -0.84 6.81
N LYS A 38 -22.49 -1.64 6.54
CA LYS A 38 -22.48 -2.75 5.58
C LYS A 38 -22.47 -2.23 4.13
N HIS A 39 -21.38 -1.65 3.67
CA HIS A 39 -21.19 -1.38 2.23
C HIS A 39 -20.70 -2.68 1.56
N ARG A 40 -21.59 -3.28 0.74
CA ARG A 40 -21.63 -4.69 0.34
C ARG A 40 -21.35 -4.90 -1.16
N GLY A 41 -20.26 -4.35 -1.67
CA GLY A 41 -19.81 -4.57 -3.06
C GLY A 41 -18.29 -4.69 -3.19
N LEU A 42 -17.82 -5.23 -4.32
CA LEU A 42 -16.39 -5.39 -4.62
C LEU A 42 -15.64 -4.05 -4.59
N GLN A 43 -16.29 -2.98 -5.05
CA GLN A 43 -15.71 -1.63 -5.11
C GLN A 43 -15.51 -1.00 -3.73
N ASP A 44 -16.22 -1.43 -2.69
CA ASP A 44 -16.06 -0.88 -1.34
C ASP A 44 -15.09 -1.73 -0.52
N GLN A 45 -15.17 -3.05 -0.67
CA GLN A 45 -14.33 -4.00 0.06
C GLN A 45 -12.84 -3.82 -0.26
N PHE A 46 -12.51 -3.68 -1.55
CA PHE A 46 -11.12 -3.54 -1.96
C PHE A 46 -10.41 -2.32 -1.36
N PRO A 47 -10.90 -1.08 -1.51
CA PRO A 47 -10.28 0.09 -0.91
C PRO A 47 -10.30 0.02 0.62
N PHE A 48 -11.36 -0.49 1.25
CA PHE A 48 -11.42 -0.64 2.71
C PHE A 48 -10.32 -1.56 3.26
N TYR A 49 -10.21 -2.78 2.70
CA TYR A 49 -9.22 -3.75 3.18
C TYR A 49 -7.79 -3.35 2.79
N SER A 50 -7.61 -2.71 1.62
CA SER A 50 -6.31 -2.17 1.22
C SER A 50 -5.87 -1.01 2.12
N ALA A 51 -6.79 -0.10 2.47
CA ALA A 51 -6.54 0.97 3.43
C ALA A 51 -6.24 0.41 4.83
N SER A 52 -6.95 -0.63 5.26
CA SER A 52 -6.67 -1.34 6.52
C SER A 52 -5.28 -1.99 6.51
N HIS A 53 -4.82 -2.52 5.38
CA HIS A 53 -3.47 -3.06 5.24
C HIS A 53 -2.42 -1.96 5.34
N ILE A 54 -2.62 -0.85 4.63
CA ILE A 54 -1.76 0.34 4.70
C ILE A 54 -1.68 0.87 6.13
N ASN A 55 -2.81 1.00 6.83
CA ASN A 55 -2.84 1.50 8.21
C ASN A 55 -1.93 0.70 9.15
N ARG A 56 -2.02 -0.64 9.09
CA ARG A 56 -1.17 -1.54 9.90
C ARG A 56 0.32 -1.42 9.53
N ALA A 57 0.63 -1.28 8.25
CA ALA A 57 2.01 -1.10 7.80
C ALA A 57 2.59 0.26 8.25
N VAL A 58 1.79 1.32 8.20
CA VAL A 58 2.18 2.67 8.67
C VAL A 58 2.34 2.68 10.19
N GLU A 59 1.44 2.07 10.94
CA GLU A 59 1.56 1.90 12.40
C GLU A 59 2.87 1.17 12.75
N GLY A 60 3.12 0.01 12.14
CA GLY A 60 4.36 -0.74 12.35
C GLY A 60 5.61 0.07 12.00
N TYR A 61 5.56 0.85 10.91
CA TYR A 61 6.64 1.75 10.52
C TYR A 61 6.92 2.81 11.61
N VAL A 62 5.88 3.48 12.11
CA VAL A 62 5.99 4.50 13.15
C VAL A 62 6.59 3.92 14.43
N LEU A 63 6.07 2.77 14.90
CA LEU A 63 6.57 2.11 16.10
C LEU A 63 8.05 1.72 15.99
N LEU A 64 8.45 1.17 14.84
CA LEU A 64 9.85 0.81 14.59
C LEU A 64 10.75 2.05 14.55
N ARG A 65 10.30 3.15 13.94
CA ARG A 65 11.05 4.41 13.89
C ARG A 65 11.24 5.04 15.26
N GLN A 66 10.21 5.01 16.11
CA GLN A 66 10.30 5.48 17.50
C GLN A 66 11.33 4.70 18.33
N GLN A 67 11.60 3.45 17.96
CA GLN A 67 12.60 2.58 18.59
C GLN A 67 13.95 2.59 17.84
N SER A 68 14.16 3.54 16.92
CA SER A 68 15.37 3.65 16.08
C SER A 68 15.67 2.39 15.27
N ARG A 69 14.65 1.59 14.91
CA ARG A 69 14.75 0.40 14.06
C ARG A 69 14.55 0.76 12.58
N LEU A 70 15.49 1.55 12.04
CA LEU A 70 15.35 2.17 10.71
C LEU A 70 15.20 1.14 9.60
N ASP A 71 16.07 0.14 9.51
CA ASP A 71 16.04 -0.83 8.40
C ASP A 71 14.83 -1.76 8.47
N ALA A 72 14.46 -2.20 9.67
CA ALA A 72 13.25 -2.98 9.87
C ALA A 72 12.00 -2.21 9.40
N SER A 73 11.93 -0.90 9.68
CA SER A 73 10.81 -0.07 9.25
C SER A 73 10.72 0.03 7.71
N ARG A 74 11.86 0.04 7.00
CA ARG A 74 11.90 0.17 5.53
C ARG A 74 11.28 -1.01 4.80
N LEU A 75 11.28 -2.20 5.40
CA LEU A 75 10.65 -3.39 4.83
C LEU A 75 9.13 -3.21 4.64
N LEU A 76 8.52 -2.28 5.38
CA LEU A 76 7.09 -1.97 5.30
C LEU A 76 6.77 -0.99 4.17
N ILE A 77 7.73 -0.22 3.66
CA ILE A 77 7.45 0.86 2.70
C ILE A 77 7.00 0.31 1.35
N ARG A 78 7.71 -0.69 0.83
CA ARG A 78 7.37 -1.32 -0.45
C ARG A 78 5.93 -1.83 -0.50
N PRO A 79 5.47 -2.76 0.38
CA PRO A 79 4.10 -3.26 0.32
C PRO A 79 3.05 -2.14 0.49
N THR A 80 3.37 -1.10 1.26
CA THR A 80 2.50 0.07 1.43
C THR A 80 2.35 0.85 0.12
N ILE A 81 3.45 1.09 -0.62
CA ILE A 81 3.40 1.71 -1.96
C ILE A 81 2.62 0.84 -2.95
N GLU A 82 2.83 -0.49 -2.93
CA GLU A 82 2.10 -1.41 -3.83
C GLU A 82 0.58 -1.32 -3.62
N ALA A 83 0.14 -1.31 -2.35
CA ALA A 83 -1.27 -1.17 -2.00
C ALA A 83 -1.82 0.21 -2.43
N ALA A 84 -1.09 1.29 -2.19
CA ALA A 84 -1.51 2.65 -2.58
C ALA A 84 -1.67 2.79 -4.10
N ILE A 85 -0.71 2.27 -4.89
CA ILE A 85 -0.81 2.26 -6.37
C ILE A 85 -2.06 1.49 -6.81
N LYS A 86 -2.33 0.31 -6.23
CA LYS A 86 -3.51 -0.49 -6.60
C LYS A 86 -4.82 0.22 -6.25
N ILE A 87 -4.90 0.90 -5.09
CA ILE A 87 -6.06 1.74 -4.72
C ILE A 87 -6.29 2.82 -5.79
N LEU A 88 -5.26 3.57 -6.15
CA LEU A 88 -5.36 4.65 -7.15
C LEU A 88 -5.76 4.11 -8.54
N ALA A 89 -5.18 2.98 -8.94
CA ALA A 89 -5.50 2.35 -10.22
C ALA A 89 -6.97 1.89 -10.28
N VAL A 90 -7.47 1.24 -9.22
CA VAL A 90 -8.87 0.80 -9.14
C VAL A 90 -9.84 1.98 -9.05
N ARG A 91 -9.44 3.09 -8.40
CA ARG A 91 -10.24 4.32 -8.41
C ARG A 91 -10.43 4.89 -9.82
N LYS A 92 -9.40 4.83 -10.67
CA LYS A 92 -9.47 5.31 -12.06
C LYS A 92 -10.11 4.30 -13.02
N GLN A 93 -9.86 3.01 -12.79
CA GLN A 93 -10.38 1.91 -13.61
C GLN A 93 -10.78 0.71 -12.72
N PRO A 94 -12.02 0.68 -12.20
CA PRO A 94 -12.47 -0.34 -11.26
C PRO A 94 -12.38 -1.77 -11.78
N GLU A 95 -12.44 -1.96 -13.09
CA GLU A 95 -12.36 -3.27 -13.75
C GLU A 95 -11.02 -3.98 -13.52
N LEU A 96 -9.96 -3.23 -13.18
CA LEU A 96 -8.64 -3.79 -12.85
C LEU A 96 -8.66 -4.72 -11.64
N LEU A 97 -9.68 -4.67 -10.79
CA LEU A 97 -9.88 -5.61 -9.68
C LEU A 97 -9.73 -7.07 -10.13
N TYR A 98 -10.24 -7.43 -11.31
CA TYR A 98 -10.10 -8.78 -11.84
C TYR A 98 -8.65 -9.16 -12.06
N GLN A 99 -7.88 -8.31 -12.73
CA GLN A 99 -6.49 -8.61 -13.05
C GLN A 99 -5.60 -8.58 -11.80
N ILE A 100 -5.91 -7.74 -10.82
CA ILE A 100 -5.24 -7.73 -9.50
C ILE A 100 -5.45 -9.09 -8.83
N ALA A 101 -6.71 -9.50 -8.64
CA ALA A 101 -7.05 -10.77 -7.99
C ALA A 101 -6.50 -11.98 -8.77
N TYR A 102 -6.56 -11.95 -10.10
CA TYR A 102 -6.00 -13.00 -10.96
C TYR A 102 -4.48 -13.12 -10.79
N SER A 103 -3.77 -11.99 -10.68
CA SER A 103 -2.32 -11.97 -10.48
C SER A 103 -1.92 -12.60 -9.15
N GLU A 104 -2.65 -12.31 -8.07
CA GLU A 104 -2.42 -12.89 -6.75
C GLU A 104 -2.73 -14.39 -6.75
N ARG A 105 -3.86 -14.80 -7.35
CA ARG A 105 -4.21 -16.22 -7.52
C ARG A 105 -3.13 -17.01 -8.25
N LEU A 106 -2.52 -16.45 -9.28
CA LEU A 106 -1.44 -17.14 -10.02
C LEU A 106 -0.22 -17.43 -9.12
N GLU A 107 0.12 -16.53 -8.20
CA GLU A 107 1.23 -16.77 -7.26
C GLU A 107 0.82 -17.77 -6.17
N ASP A 108 -0.39 -17.66 -5.62
CA ASP A 108 -0.94 -18.62 -4.66
C ASP A 108 -0.97 -20.05 -5.23
N GLN A 109 -1.42 -20.21 -6.48
CA GLN A 109 -1.43 -21.50 -7.15
C GLN A 109 -0.02 -22.10 -7.29
N LYS A 110 1.02 -21.28 -7.50
CA LYS A 110 2.41 -21.79 -7.55
C LYS A 110 2.86 -22.32 -6.19
N LEU A 111 2.49 -21.64 -5.10
CA LEU A 111 2.81 -22.07 -3.73
C LEU A 111 2.07 -23.35 -3.37
N ILE A 112 0.76 -23.39 -3.63
CA ILE A 112 -0.11 -24.52 -3.35
C ILE A 112 0.29 -25.77 -4.15
N ARG A 113 0.62 -25.63 -5.45
CA ARG A 113 1.11 -26.75 -6.29
C ARG A 113 2.44 -27.33 -5.81
N LYS A 114 3.29 -26.52 -5.18
CA LYS A 114 4.52 -27.00 -4.54
C LYS A 114 4.22 -27.72 -3.23
N ALA A 115 3.36 -27.14 -2.39
CA ALA A 115 2.98 -27.71 -1.09
C ALA A 115 2.25 -29.07 -1.21
N THR A 116 1.40 -29.24 -2.23
CA THR A 116 0.71 -30.52 -2.49
C THR A 116 1.62 -31.65 -2.97
N ARG A 117 2.80 -31.35 -3.52
CA ARG A 117 3.81 -32.38 -3.80
C ARG A 117 4.51 -32.86 -2.53
N SER A 118 4.42 -32.10 -1.42
CA SER A 118 5.06 -32.42 -0.14
C SER A 118 4.11 -32.95 0.94
N GLN A 119 2.83 -32.58 1.00
CA GLN A 119 1.82 -33.14 1.95
C GLN A 119 0.35 -33.00 1.47
N ARG A 120 -0.57 -33.77 2.10
CA ARG A 120 -2.04 -33.84 1.86
C ARG A 120 -2.79 -32.52 2.22
N ASN A 121 -2.65 -31.47 1.41
CA ASN A 121 -3.41 -30.21 1.58
C ASN A 121 -4.58 -30.05 0.58
N GLY A 122 -5.39 -31.09 0.40
CA GLY A 122 -6.55 -31.04 -0.51
C GLY A 122 -7.61 -30.00 -0.11
N GLY A 123 -7.78 -29.72 1.19
CA GLY A 123 -8.76 -28.77 1.71
C GLY A 123 -8.45 -27.31 1.40
N GLU A 124 -7.18 -26.90 1.45
CA GLU A 124 -6.77 -25.52 1.15
C GLU A 124 -6.95 -25.18 -0.34
N ILE A 125 -6.72 -26.16 -1.23
CA ILE A 125 -6.99 -26.00 -2.67
C ILE A 125 -8.48 -25.76 -2.91
N ALA A 126 -9.33 -26.59 -2.31
CA ALA A 126 -10.78 -26.49 -2.50
C ALA A 126 -11.32 -25.14 -1.99
N LEU A 127 -10.87 -24.69 -0.81
CA LEU A 127 -11.23 -23.38 -0.27
C LEU A 127 -10.73 -22.22 -1.14
N GLY A 128 -9.50 -22.29 -1.64
CA GLY A 128 -8.96 -21.27 -2.54
C GLY A 128 -9.73 -21.19 -3.87
N GLN A 129 -10.12 -22.34 -4.41
CA GLN A 129 -10.94 -22.40 -5.62
C GLN A 129 -12.35 -21.86 -5.37
N GLN A 130 -12.98 -22.21 -4.25
CA GLN A 130 -14.29 -21.70 -3.86
C GLN A 130 -14.29 -20.17 -3.75
N ARG A 131 -13.32 -19.59 -3.04
CA ARG A 131 -13.18 -18.12 -2.91
C ARG A 131 -12.98 -17.44 -4.26
N TRP A 132 -12.24 -18.08 -5.17
CA TRP A 132 -12.07 -17.56 -6.52
C TRP A 132 -13.38 -17.57 -7.31
N ASP A 133 -14.14 -18.65 -7.24
CA ASP A 133 -15.41 -18.76 -7.97
C ASP A 133 -16.46 -17.78 -7.43
N GLU A 134 -16.49 -17.59 -6.11
CA GLU A 134 -17.29 -16.54 -5.45
C GLU A 134 -16.89 -15.13 -5.92
N PHE A 135 -15.59 -14.83 -5.95
CA PHE A 135 -15.08 -13.56 -6.47
C PHE A 135 -15.46 -13.34 -7.94
N VAL A 136 -15.29 -14.36 -8.79
CA VAL A 136 -15.61 -14.27 -10.22
C VAL A 136 -17.10 -13.99 -10.43
N LYS A 137 -17.97 -14.64 -9.65
CA LYS A 137 -19.40 -14.40 -9.69
C LYS A 137 -19.72 -12.96 -9.28
N MET A 138 -19.21 -12.51 -8.13
CA MET A 138 -19.38 -11.12 -7.67
C MET A 138 -18.87 -10.11 -8.70
N TYR A 139 -17.76 -10.41 -9.37
CA TYR A 139 -17.19 -9.53 -10.39
C TYR A 139 -18.06 -9.46 -11.65
N ALA A 140 -18.55 -10.60 -12.13
CA ALA A 140 -19.45 -10.64 -13.29
C ALA A 140 -20.78 -9.93 -13.01
N ASP A 141 -21.31 -10.07 -11.79
CA ASP A 141 -22.53 -9.37 -11.37
C ASP A 141 -22.31 -7.84 -11.33
N HIS A 142 -21.12 -7.39 -10.91
CA HIS A 142 -20.78 -5.96 -10.80
C HIS A 142 -20.34 -5.32 -12.13
N PHE A 143 -19.71 -6.08 -13.02
CA PHE A 143 -19.21 -5.62 -14.33
C PHE A 143 -19.69 -6.55 -15.46
N PRO A 144 -21.00 -6.61 -15.76
CA PRO A 144 -21.58 -7.61 -16.65
C PRO A 144 -21.11 -7.49 -18.10
N THR A 145 -20.74 -6.29 -18.54
CA THR A 145 -20.27 -6.01 -19.91
C THR A 145 -18.76 -6.06 -20.05
N HIS A 146 -18.01 -6.11 -18.94
CA HIS A 146 -16.55 -6.08 -19.01
C HIS A 146 -15.99 -7.47 -19.35
N LYS A 147 -15.15 -7.52 -20.38
CA LYS A 147 -14.45 -8.75 -20.75
C LYS A 147 -13.32 -9.01 -19.76
N ARG A 148 -13.45 -10.07 -18.97
CA ARG A 148 -12.38 -10.57 -18.09
C ARG A 148 -11.11 -10.85 -18.89
N VAL A 149 -9.99 -10.34 -18.40
CA VAL A 149 -8.67 -10.53 -19.01
C VAL A 149 -7.81 -11.34 -18.04
N ASP A 150 -7.59 -12.62 -18.36
CA ASP A 150 -6.76 -13.56 -17.60
C ASP A 150 -5.27 -13.27 -17.84
N LYS A 151 -4.85 -12.07 -17.45
CA LYS A 151 -3.48 -11.59 -17.65
C LYS A 151 -2.97 -10.94 -16.38
N LYS A 152 -1.76 -11.32 -15.99
CA LYS A 152 -1.04 -10.71 -14.87
C LYS A 152 -0.91 -9.20 -15.09
N LEU A 153 -1.35 -8.43 -14.10
CA LEU A 153 -1.17 -6.99 -14.03
C LEU A 153 0.22 -6.71 -13.45
N SER A 154 1.05 -5.98 -14.18
CA SER A 154 2.29 -5.45 -13.61
C SER A 154 1.97 -4.22 -12.75
N LEU A 155 2.73 -4.02 -11.67
CA LEU A 155 2.54 -2.83 -10.84
C LEU A 155 2.83 -1.54 -11.61
N ARG A 156 3.76 -1.58 -12.58
CA ARG A 156 3.99 -0.45 -13.50
C ARG A 156 2.74 -0.10 -14.30
N MET A 157 2.02 -1.09 -14.85
CA MET A 157 0.75 -0.85 -15.55
C MET A 157 -0.30 -0.24 -14.62
N ALA A 158 -0.41 -0.72 -13.38
CA ALA A 158 -1.29 -0.11 -12.39
C ALA A 158 -0.89 1.35 -12.10
N ALA A 159 0.40 1.65 -11.99
CA ALA A 159 0.90 3.01 -11.81
C ALA A 159 0.62 3.91 -13.02
N THR A 160 0.77 3.40 -14.24
CA THR A 160 0.39 4.11 -15.48
C THR A 160 -1.10 4.44 -15.49
N VAL A 161 -1.97 3.48 -15.16
CA VAL A 161 -3.43 3.73 -15.05
C VAL A 161 -3.73 4.74 -13.94
N ALA A 162 -3.04 4.65 -12.81
CA ALA A 162 -3.13 5.60 -11.72
C ALA A 162 -2.57 6.99 -12.06
N GLY A 163 -1.82 7.16 -13.16
CA GLY A 163 -1.17 8.42 -13.56
C GLY A 163 0.06 8.78 -12.73
N ILE A 164 0.69 7.81 -12.06
CA ILE A 164 1.81 8.00 -11.13
C ILE A 164 3.03 7.15 -11.50
N GLU A 165 3.25 6.96 -12.81
CA GLU A 165 4.37 6.15 -13.33
C GLU A 165 5.73 6.68 -12.86
N ASP A 166 5.91 8.01 -12.79
CA ASP A 166 7.13 8.61 -12.27
C ASP A 166 7.40 8.25 -10.80
N TYR A 167 6.35 8.16 -9.98
CA TYR A 167 6.45 7.71 -8.59
C TYR A 167 6.81 6.22 -8.48
N TYR A 168 6.29 5.39 -9.39
CA TYR A 168 6.72 4.00 -9.50
C TYR A 168 8.23 3.90 -9.84
N ASP A 169 8.70 4.67 -10.82
CA ASP A 169 10.09 4.58 -11.25
C ASP A 169 11.07 5.16 -10.23
N SER A 170 10.69 6.23 -9.53
CA SER A 170 11.55 6.94 -8.57
C SER A 170 11.48 6.42 -7.14
N ALA A 171 10.30 6.02 -6.64
CA ALA A 171 10.13 5.59 -5.25
C ALA A 171 10.05 4.05 -5.14
N TYR A 172 9.10 3.43 -5.84
CA TYR A 172 8.88 1.98 -5.69
C TYR A 172 10.12 1.15 -6.03
N ARG A 173 10.77 1.45 -7.16
CA ARG A 173 11.97 0.71 -7.60
C ARG A 173 13.15 0.87 -6.64
N VAL A 174 13.29 2.01 -5.98
CA VAL A 174 14.31 2.20 -4.94
C VAL A 174 14.03 1.28 -3.75
N TYR A 175 12.79 1.23 -3.28
CA TYR A 175 12.43 0.33 -2.17
C TYR A 175 12.53 -1.16 -2.52
N CYS A 176 12.38 -1.54 -3.80
CA CYS A 176 12.73 -2.90 -4.22
C CYS A 176 14.20 -3.26 -3.96
N GLN A 177 15.12 -2.30 -4.09
CA GLN A 177 16.54 -2.54 -3.81
C GLN A 177 16.78 -2.79 -2.31
N PHE A 178 16.03 -2.14 -1.42
CA PHE A 178 16.10 -2.39 0.02
C PHE A 178 15.49 -3.74 0.41
N THR A 179 14.44 -4.20 -0.27
CA THR A 179 13.85 -5.52 0.00
C THR A 179 14.78 -6.66 -0.40
N HIS A 180 15.46 -6.55 -1.56
CA HIS A 180 16.34 -7.62 -2.02
C HIS A 180 17.74 -7.50 -1.44
N ALA A 181 18.21 -6.27 -1.22
CA ALA A 181 19.45 -5.86 -0.55
C ALA A 181 20.75 -6.59 -0.98
N ALA A 182 20.74 -7.49 -1.97
CA ALA A 182 21.88 -8.36 -2.25
C ALA A 182 23.15 -7.57 -2.61
N PHE A 183 23.04 -6.60 -3.51
CA PHE A 183 24.18 -5.76 -3.87
C PHE A 183 24.64 -4.88 -2.70
N ARG A 184 23.69 -4.27 -1.97
CA ARG A 184 23.97 -3.44 -0.79
C ARG A 184 24.62 -4.24 0.34
N ALA A 185 24.21 -5.49 0.54
CA ALA A 185 24.79 -6.41 1.50
C ALA A 185 26.22 -6.80 1.11
N ILE A 186 26.46 -7.09 -0.19
CA ILE A 186 27.80 -7.37 -0.71
C ILE A 186 28.73 -6.16 -0.51
N THR A 187 28.23 -4.94 -0.68
CA THR A 187 29.04 -3.72 -0.60
C THR A 187 29.09 -3.10 0.80
N GLY A 188 28.40 -3.67 1.79
CA GLY A 188 28.31 -3.11 3.15
C GLY A 188 27.49 -1.82 3.27
N ASN A 189 26.67 -1.47 2.27
CA ASN A 189 25.89 -0.22 2.21
C ASN A 189 24.40 -0.46 2.52
N LEU A 190 24.12 -1.18 3.61
CA LEU A 190 22.74 -1.41 4.08
C LEU A 190 22.16 -0.15 4.74
N ASP A 191 23.02 0.68 5.31
CA ASP A 191 22.63 1.81 6.17
C ASP A 191 22.42 3.12 5.41
N ASP A 192 22.57 3.14 4.08
CA ASP A 192 22.37 4.35 3.27
C ASP A 192 21.01 4.99 3.59
N LEU A 193 21.07 6.25 4.05
CA LEU A 193 19.91 7.01 4.49
C LEU A 193 19.09 7.47 3.28
N TYR A 194 18.00 6.77 2.99
CA TYR A 194 16.99 7.30 2.09
C TYR A 194 16.10 8.29 2.84
N VAL A 195 16.21 9.57 2.49
CA VAL A 195 15.54 10.68 3.19
C VAL A 195 14.02 10.75 2.94
N HIS A 196 13.50 9.91 2.04
CA HIS A 196 12.09 9.97 1.62
C HIS A 196 11.18 8.94 2.32
N ASP A 197 11.68 8.22 3.34
CA ASP A 197 10.92 7.17 4.03
C ASP A 197 9.61 7.70 4.64
N ASN A 198 9.68 8.80 5.41
CA ASN A 198 8.50 9.42 6.01
C ASN A 198 7.55 9.98 4.93
N ALA A 199 8.10 10.51 3.84
CA ALA A 199 7.30 11.05 2.74
C ALA A 199 6.50 9.95 2.06
N ALA A 200 7.15 8.83 1.72
CA ALA A 200 6.50 7.69 1.07
C ALA A 200 5.39 7.09 1.94
N MET A 201 5.67 6.86 3.23
CA MET A 201 4.66 6.32 4.15
C MET A 201 3.50 7.28 4.37
N GLY A 202 3.79 8.57 4.50
CA GLY A 202 2.79 9.61 4.61
C GLY A 202 1.85 9.66 3.40
N LEU A 203 2.39 9.66 2.18
CA LEU A 203 1.60 9.65 0.95
C LEU A 203 0.71 8.42 0.84
N CYS A 204 1.21 7.25 1.21
CA CYS A 204 0.41 6.03 1.17
C CYS A 204 -0.72 6.08 2.22
N ALA A 205 -0.43 6.56 3.43
CA ALA A 205 -1.44 6.73 4.48
C ALA A 205 -2.52 7.74 4.06
N LEU A 206 -2.13 8.85 3.44
CA LEU A 206 -3.07 9.84 2.90
C LEU A 206 -3.91 9.25 1.75
N THR A 207 -3.30 8.50 0.85
CA THR A 207 -4.02 7.79 -0.23
C THR A 207 -5.08 6.84 0.33
N ALA A 208 -4.75 6.09 1.39
CA ALA A 208 -5.68 5.21 2.08
C ALA A 208 -6.80 6.00 2.79
N LEU A 209 -6.46 7.11 3.44
CA LEU A 209 -7.41 7.99 4.12
C LEU A 209 -8.44 8.57 3.14
N GLU A 210 -7.99 9.05 1.99
CA GLU A 210 -8.87 9.53 0.94
C GLU A 210 -9.74 8.43 0.34
N ALA A 211 -9.20 7.22 0.18
CA ALA A 211 -9.96 6.09 -0.31
C ALA A 211 -11.12 5.73 0.62
N VAL A 212 -10.91 5.74 1.94
CA VAL A 212 -12.00 5.49 2.91
C VAL A 212 -12.93 6.70 3.08
N ASN A 213 -12.45 7.92 2.86
CA ASN A 213 -13.29 9.12 2.82
C ASN A 213 -14.38 8.99 1.76
N LEU A 214 -14.01 8.51 0.56
CA LEU A 214 -14.94 8.29 -0.54
C LEU A 214 -15.99 7.21 -0.23
N LEU A 215 -15.73 6.33 0.74
CA LEU A 215 -16.70 5.34 1.24
C LEU A 215 -17.64 5.93 2.32
N GLY A 216 -17.51 7.22 2.64
CA GLY A 216 -18.31 7.89 3.66
C GLY A 216 -17.76 7.79 5.08
N ALA A 217 -16.45 7.52 5.24
CA ALA A 217 -15.82 7.57 6.56
C ALA A 217 -15.90 8.99 7.15
N ALA A 218 -16.05 9.08 8.47
CA ALA A 218 -15.97 10.36 9.16
C ALA A 218 -14.51 10.80 9.24
N ILE A 219 -14.15 11.88 8.54
CA ILE A 219 -12.78 12.42 8.57
C ILE A 219 -12.84 13.93 8.82
N PRO A 220 -12.30 14.41 9.95
CA PRO A 220 -12.48 15.81 10.33
C PRO A 220 -11.64 16.79 9.50
N ASP A 221 -10.48 16.42 8.93
CA ASP A 221 -9.67 17.40 8.16
C ASP A 221 -8.57 16.81 7.23
N VAL A 222 -8.95 16.12 6.14
CA VAL A 222 -8.00 15.59 5.14
C VAL A 222 -7.17 16.70 4.49
N GLU A 223 -7.77 17.86 4.22
CA GLU A 223 -7.12 18.98 3.54
C GLU A 223 -6.03 19.63 4.40
N LEU A 224 -6.26 19.76 5.72
CA LEU A 224 -5.21 20.22 6.64
C LEU A 224 -4.00 19.28 6.64
N LEU A 225 -4.22 17.96 6.67
CA LEU A 225 -3.15 16.96 6.64
C LEU A 225 -2.37 17.03 5.31
N ARG A 226 -3.10 17.13 4.19
CA ARG A 226 -2.52 17.33 2.85
C ARG A 226 -1.65 18.58 2.79
N ALA A 227 -2.15 19.72 3.27
CA ALA A 227 -1.42 20.97 3.30
C ALA A 227 -0.14 20.89 4.17
N ARG A 228 -0.20 20.18 5.30
CA ARG A 228 0.96 19.95 6.17
C ARG A 228 2.00 19.04 5.53
N MET A 229 1.57 18.04 4.76
CA MET A 229 2.48 17.20 3.96
C MET A 229 3.23 18.00 2.91
N VAL A 230 2.53 18.83 2.14
CA VAL A 230 3.15 19.72 1.14
C VAL A 230 4.17 20.65 1.78
N LYS A 231 3.87 21.23 2.94
CA LYS A 231 4.81 22.09 3.69
C LYS A 231 6.09 21.37 4.13
N LEU A 232 6.05 20.05 4.30
CA LEU A 232 7.22 19.22 4.61
C LEU A 232 7.92 18.69 3.36
N GLY A 233 7.57 19.18 2.16
CA GLY A 233 8.13 18.72 0.89
C GLY A 233 7.60 17.37 0.41
N ILE A 234 6.57 16.84 1.07
CA ILE A 234 5.88 15.60 0.69
C ILE A 234 4.79 16.00 -0.32
N LYS A 235 5.07 15.86 -1.61
CA LYS A 235 4.11 16.22 -2.67
C LYS A 235 3.18 15.06 -2.97
N PRO A 236 1.86 15.18 -2.74
CA PRO A 236 0.88 14.26 -3.29
C PRO A 236 0.97 14.30 -4.81
N SER A 237 0.90 13.14 -5.45
CA SER A 237 0.66 13.06 -6.88
C SER A 237 -0.71 13.66 -7.20
N ASP A 238 -0.74 14.67 -8.06
CA ASP A 238 -1.97 15.30 -8.58
C ASP A 238 -2.90 14.31 -9.29
#